data_AF-A0A7X8XD55-F1
#
_entry.id   AF-A0A7X8XD55-F1
#
_cell.length_a   1.000
_cell.length_b   1.000
_cell.length_c   1.000
_cell.angle_alpha   90.00
_cell.angle_beta   90.00
_cell.angle_gamma   90.00
#
_symmetry.space_group_name_H-M   'P 1'
#
loop_
_entity.id
_entity.type
_entity.pdbx_description
1 polymer ?
#
loop_
_entity_poly.entity_id
_entity_poly.type
_entity_poly.pdbx_seq_one_letter_code
_entity_poly.pdbx_strand_id
1 'polypeptide(L)'
;MAIEIILLEDVAGLGKIGDKVRVSDGYARNFILPRKLGQKPSPGLLRQIEAKKLRLQQEREERVGVARSMAEKIAGIVLEIPVAVGENDKLYGSVNAQMLVDALAEKGIELDKTALVLEEGIRTLGETIVEVKLHAEVKADLKVMVVKKAD
;
A
#
# COMPACT_ATOMS: atom_id res chain seq x y z
N MET A 1 7.01 6.84 -45.02
CA MET A 1 7.95 7.36 -44.00
C MET A 1 7.39 7.07 -42.62
N ALA A 2 8.25 6.62 -41.69
CA ALA A 2 7.87 6.36 -40.31
C ALA A 2 8.31 7.51 -39.41
N ILE A 3 7.46 7.92 -38.48
CA ILE A 3 7.69 8.98 -37.52
C ILE A 3 7.61 8.42 -36.09
N GLU A 4 8.43 8.96 -35.21
CA GLU A 4 8.37 8.65 -33.79
C GLU A 4 7.32 9.52 -33.10
N ILE A 5 6.50 8.92 -32.25
CA ILE A 5 5.48 9.59 -31.45
C ILE A 5 5.58 9.04 -30.02
N ILE A 6 5.42 9.92 -29.02
CA ILE A 6 5.24 9.51 -27.63
C ILE A 6 3.75 9.46 -27.36
N LEU A 7 3.25 8.33 -26.86
CA LEU A 7 1.84 8.17 -26.53
C LEU A 7 1.50 8.92 -25.24
N LEU A 8 0.38 9.63 -25.25
CA LEU A 8 -0.20 10.31 -24.10
C LEU A 8 -1.33 9.49 -23.46
N GLU A 9 -1.84 8.48 -24.16
CA GLU A 9 -2.87 7.55 -23.68
C GLU A 9 -2.53 6.12 -24.14
N ASP A 10 -3.12 5.13 -23.50
CA ASP A 10 -2.98 3.73 -23.89
C ASP A 10 -3.69 3.49 -25.23
N VAL A 11 -2.96 2.97 -26.23
CA VAL A 11 -3.51 2.66 -27.56
C VAL A 11 -3.38 1.17 -27.80
N ALA A 12 -4.53 0.50 -27.92
CA ALA A 12 -4.60 -0.94 -28.16
C ALA A 12 -3.80 -1.33 -29.42
N GLY A 13 -2.85 -2.25 -29.25
CA GLY A 13 -1.97 -2.74 -30.33
C GLY A 13 -0.77 -1.86 -30.66
N LEU A 14 -0.58 -0.72 -29.97
CA LEU A 14 0.56 0.17 -30.21
C LEU A 14 1.46 0.34 -28.98
N GLY A 15 0.89 0.54 -27.80
CA GLY A 15 1.68 0.73 -26.57
C GLY A 15 0.87 1.38 -25.45
N LYS A 16 1.55 1.63 -24.32
CA LYS A 16 0.99 2.32 -23.16
C LYS A 16 1.38 3.80 -23.14
N ILE A 17 0.73 4.56 -22.27
CA ILE A 17 1.06 5.95 -21.97
C ILE A 17 2.55 6.12 -21.64
N GLY A 18 3.19 7.07 -22.31
CA GLY A 18 4.62 7.38 -22.15
C GLY A 18 5.55 6.57 -23.05
N ASP A 19 5.06 5.56 -23.78
CA ASP A 19 5.89 4.78 -24.69
C ASP A 19 6.25 5.57 -25.95
N LYS A 20 7.51 5.44 -26.37
CA LYS A 20 8.01 5.97 -27.64
C LYS A 20 7.79 4.93 -28.73
N VAL A 21 6.85 5.19 -29.62
CA VAL A 21 6.46 4.27 -30.69
C VAL A 21 6.79 4.84 -32.06
N ARG A 22 7.19 3.97 -32.99
CA ARG A 22 7.47 4.34 -34.38
C ARG A 22 6.28 3.91 -35.24
N VAL A 23 5.57 4.89 -35.80
CA VAL A 23 4.35 4.69 -36.60
C VAL A 23 4.50 5.27 -37.99
N SER A 24 3.62 4.91 -38.92
CA SER A 24 3.59 5.56 -40.22
C SER A 24 3.12 7.03 -40.08
N ASP A 25 3.65 7.89 -40.94
CA ASP A 25 3.35 9.32 -40.90
C ASP A 25 1.85 9.64 -41.14
N GLY A 26 1.18 8.85 -41.99
CA GLY A 26 -0.27 8.95 -42.18
C GLY A 26 -1.07 8.57 -40.93
N TYR A 27 -0.63 7.53 -40.21
CA TYR A 27 -1.27 7.10 -38.97
C TYR A 27 -1.10 8.13 -37.85
N ALA A 28 0.09 8.72 -37.72
CA ALA A 28 0.32 9.80 -36.78
C ALA A 28 -0.56 11.03 -37.07
N ARG A 29 -0.62 11.48 -38.34
CA ARG A 29 -1.34 12.69 -38.74
C ARG A 29 -2.86 12.56 -38.74
N ASN A 30 -3.40 11.40 -39.10
CA ASN A 30 -4.84 11.21 -39.24
C ASN A 30 -5.51 10.64 -37.99
N PHE A 31 -4.77 9.90 -37.15
CA PHE A 31 -5.34 9.21 -35.99
C PHE A 31 -4.78 9.72 -34.67
N ILE A 32 -3.46 9.69 -34.47
CA ILE A 32 -2.86 9.94 -33.15
C ILE A 32 -2.87 11.42 -32.76
N LEU A 33 -2.39 12.31 -33.64
CA LEU A 33 -2.27 13.74 -33.36
C LEU A 33 -3.62 14.45 -33.21
N PRO A 34 -4.63 14.23 -34.09
CA PRO A 34 -5.92 14.90 -33.96
C PRO A 34 -6.70 14.46 -32.71
N ARG A 35 -6.54 13.20 -32.31
CA ARG A 35 -7.19 12.63 -31.12
C ARG A 35 -6.41 12.89 -29.83
N LYS A 36 -5.27 13.60 -29.90
CA LYS A 36 -4.38 13.87 -28.76
C LYS A 36 -3.85 12.61 -28.05
N LEU A 37 -3.86 11.47 -28.73
CA LEU A 37 -3.38 10.18 -28.22
C LEU A 37 -1.85 10.12 -28.12
N GLY A 38 -1.15 11.06 -28.74
CA GLY A 38 0.31 11.13 -28.72
C GLY A 38 0.84 12.44 -29.27
N GLN A 39 2.10 12.75 -28.94
CA GLN A 39 2.78 13.97 -29.36
C GLN A 39 4.17 13.64 -29.92
N LYS A 40 4.67 14.48 -30.83
CA LYS A 40 6.02 14.32 -31.37
C LYS A 40 7.06 14.39 -30.24
N PRO A 41 8.06 13.48 -30.22
CA PRO A 41 9.12 13.51 -29.24
C PRO A 41 9.90 14.81 -29.40
N SER A 42 9.90 15.63 -28.36
CA SER A 42 10.77 16.78 -28.23
C SER A 42 11.66 16.61 -27.00
N PRO A 43 12.88 17.18 -26.99
CA PRO A 43 13.74 17.16 -25.81
C PRO A 43 13.05 17.76 -24.58
N GLY A 44 12.20 18.78 -24.77
CA GLY A 44 11.40 19.37 -23.70
C GLY A 44 10.33 18.43 -23.15
N LEU A 45 9.62 17.71 -24.02
CA LEU A 45 8.61 16.73 -23.63
C LEU A 45 9.23 15.54 -22.87
N LEU A 46 10.36 15.02 -23.35
CA LEU A 46 11.11 13.95 -22.67
C LEU A 46 11.51 14.38 -21.25
N ARG A 47 12.09 15.57 -21.10
CA ARG A 47 12.44 16.14 -19.78
C ARG A 47 11.22 16.34 -18.88
N GLN A 48 10.07 16.76 -19.42
CA GLN A 48 8.84 16.91 -18.64
C GLN A 48 8.29 15.56 -18.17
N ILE A 49 8.32 14.54 -19.03
CA ILE A 49 7.88 13.18 -18.67
C ILE A 49 8.81 12.60 -17.61
N GLU A 50 10.13 12.73 -17.77
CA GLU A 50 11.12 12.28 -16.80
C GLU A 50 10.97 13.01 -15.47
N ALA A 51 10.83 14.33 -15.47
CA ALA A 51 10.62 15.11 -14.25
C ALA A 51 9.31 14.72 -13.55
N LYS A 52 8.22 14.51 -14.29
CA LYS A 52 6.94 14.05 -13.73
C LYS A 52 7.05 12.64 -13.16
N LYS A 53 7.73 11.73 -13.87
CA LYS A 53 7.98 10.36 -13.40
C LYS A 53 8.83 10.35 -12.13
N LEU A 54 9.90 11.14 -12.09
CA LEU A 54 10.76 11.28 -10.93
C LEU A 54 9.97 11.82 -9.72
N ARG A 55 9.15 12.86 -9.93
CA ARG A 55 8.32 13.42 -8.84
C ARG A 55 7.33 12.39 -8.30
N LEU A 56 6.62 11.67 -9.18
CA LEU A 56 5.69 10.62 -8.77
C LEU A 56 6.40 9.47 -8.06
N GLN A 57 7.63 9.14 -8.49
CA GLN A 57 8.44 8.13 -7.84
C GLN A 57 8.89 8.58 -6.45
N GLN A 58 9.35 9.83 -6.30
CA GLN A 58 9.71 10.42 -5.01
C GLN A 58 8.51 10.43 -4.06
N GLU A 59 7.34 10.91 -4.51
CA GLU A 59 6.11 10.90 -3.71
C GLU A 59 5.71 9.47 -3.28
N ARG A 60 5.93 8.47 -4.13
CA ARG A 60 5.68 7.06 -3.79
C ARG A 60 6.69 6.53 -2.77
N GLU A 61 7.98 6.81 -2.98
CA GLU A 61 9.05 6.39 -2.08
C GLU A 61 8.90 7.03 -0.70
N GLU A 62 8.49 8.30 -0.62
CA GLU A 62 8.17 8.97 0.64
C GLU A 62 7.02 8.27 1.38
N ARG A 63 5.90 7.98 0.70
CA ARG A 63 4.76 7.26 1.31
C ARG A 63 5.15 5.87 1.78
N VAL A 64 5.91 5.14 0.97
CA VAL A 64 6.42 3.80 1.32
C VAL A 64 7.40 3.89 2.48
N GLY A 65 8.26 4.92 2.53
CA GLY A 65 9.20 5.16 3.62
C GLY A 65 8.51 5.43 4.95
N VAL A 66 7.45 6.25 4.95
CA VAL A 66 6.61 6.50 6.14
C VAL A 66 5.94 5.20 6.59
N ALA A 67 5.36 4.44 5.66
CA ALA A 67 4.75 3.15 5.98
C ALA A 67 5.74 2.13 6.53
N ARG A 68 6.98 2.06 5.99
CA ARG A 68 8.05 1.20 6.51
C ARG A 68 8.48 1.60 7.92
N SER A 69 8.66 2.90 8.15
CA SER A 69 9.00 3.42 9.48
C SER A 69 7.92 3.05 10.52
N MET A 70 6.65 3.08 10.11
CA MET A 70 5.54 2.66 10.96
C MET A 70 5.52 1.13 11.15
N ALA A 71 5.83 0.35 10.11
CA ALA A 71 5.95 -1.11 10.21
C ALA A 71 7.02 -1.53 11.21
N GLU A 72 8.19 -0.88 11.19
CA GLU A 72 9.27 -1.14 12.13
C GLU A 72 8.86 -0.84 13.58
N LYS A 73 8.14 0.27 13.80
CA LYS A 73 7.58 0.60 15.12
C LYS A 73 6.61 -0.47 15.60
N ILE A 74 5.72 -0.95 14.72
CA ILE A 74 4.73 -1.98 15.05
C ILE A 74 5.41 -3.32 15.36
N ALA A 75 6.38 -3.73 14.55
CA ALA A 75 7.11 -4.98 14.74
C ALA A 75 7.94 -5.01 16.04
N GLY A 76 8.39 -3.84 16.51
CA GLY A 76 9.09 -3.69 17.78
C GLY A 76 8.18 -3.67 19.01
N ILE A 77 6.87 -3.55 18.84
CA ILE A 77 5.91 -3.50 19.95
C ILE A 77 5.34 -4.88 20.20
N VAL A 78 5.37 -5.28 21.47
CA VAL A 78 4.54 -6.37 21.99
C VAL A 78 3.33 -5.74 22.67
N LEU A 79 2.14 -6.09 22.22
CA LEU A 79 0.88 -5.68 22.84
C LEU A 79 0.45 -6.73 23.84
N GLU A 80 0.36 -6.35 25.09
CA GLU A 80 -0.20 -7.20 26.14
C GLU A 80 -1.67 -6.87 26.31
N ILE A 81 -2.53 -7.87 26.11
CA ILE A 81 -3.98 -7.69 26.22
C ILE A 81 -4.49 -8.52 27.38
N PRO A 82 -4.79 -7.89 28.53
CA PRO A 82 -5.32 -8.58 29.69
C PRO A 82 -6.78 -8.95 29.47
N VAL A 83 -7.07 -10.26 29.51
CA VAL A 83 -8.42 -10.80 29.33
C VAL A 83 -8.82 -11.69 30.51
N ALA A 84 -10.11 -11.68 30.85
CA ALA A 84 -10.67 -12.60 31.82
C ALA A 84 -10.83 -14.00 31.20
N VAL A 85 -10.32 -15.02 31.90
CA VAL A 85 -10.36 -16.42 31.44
C VAL A 85 -11.12 -17.29 32.44
N GLY A 86 -11.86 -18.27 31.91
CA GLY A 86 -12.61 -19.23 32.72
C GLY A 86 -11.76 -20.41 33.20
N GLU A 87 -12.42 -21.37 33.84
CA GLU A 87 -11.78 -22.53 34.49
C GLU A 87 -11.01 -23.49 33.55
N ASN A 88 -11.07 -23.30 32.23
CA ASN A 88 -10.42 -24.15 31.22
C ASN A 88 -9.47 -23.37 30.28
N ASP A 89 -8.90 -22.25 30.72
CA ASP A 89 -8.05 -21.35 29.91
C ASP A 89 -8.72 -20.82 28.62
N LYS A 90 -10.04 -21.02 28.50
CA LYS A 90 -10.87 -20.41 27.47
C LYS A 90 -11.23 -19.00 27.89
N LEU A 91 -11.02 -18.06 26.97
CA LEU A 91 -11.45 -16.69 27.16
C LEU A 91 -12.98 -16.63 27.25
N TYR A 92 -13.51 -15.81 28.16
CA TYR A 92 -14.95 -15.49 28.21
C TYR A 92 -15.41 -14.67 26.98
N GLY A 93 -14.47 -14.01 26.30
CA GLY A 93 -14.70 -13.24 25.09
C GLY A 93 -13.71 -13.55 23.98
N SER A 94 -13.68 -12.71 22.95
CA SER A 94 -12.67 -12.76 21.88
C SER A 94 -11.97 -11.41 21.79
N VAL A 95 -10.65 -11.41 21.65
CA VAL A 95 -9.92 -10.20 21.29
C VAL A 95 -10.23 -9.90 19.82
N ASN A 96 -10.90 -8.78 19.59
CA ASN A 96 -11.29 -8.32 18.27
C ASN A 96 -10.29 -7.27 17.73
N ALA A 97 -10.40 -6.94 16.45
CA ALA A 97 -9.54 -5.92 15.83
C ALA A 97 -9.68 -4.55 16.53
N GLN A 98 -10.86 -4.21 17.07
CA GLN A 98 -11.06 -2.95 17.77
C GLN A 98 -10.20 -2.85 19.05
N MET A 99 -10.16 -3.91 19.87
CA MET A 99 -9.31 -3.96 21.06
C MET A 99 -7.83 -3.84 20.72
N LEU A 100 -7.40 -4.42 19.58
CA LEU A 100 -6.01 -4.26 19.10
C LEU A 100 -5.73 -2.81 18.71
N VAL A 101 -6.65 -2.15 17.99
CA VAL A 101 -6.53 -0.75 17.61
C VAL A 101 -6.47 0.16 18.83
N ASP A 102 -7.35 -0.07 19.81
CA ASP A 102 -7.39 0.74 21.03
C ASP A 102 -6.09 0.59 21.83
N ALA A 103 -5.57 -0.64 21.96
CA ALA A 103 -4.28 -0.90 22.62
C ALA A 103 -3.07 -0.31 21.86
N LEU A 104 -3.13 -0.26 20.52
CA LEU A 104 -2.13 0.42 19.70
C LEU A 104 -2.21 1.94 19.83
N ALA A 105 -3.42 2.50 19.95
CA ALA A 105 -3.64 3.92 20.15
C ALA A 105 -3.03 4.38 21.49
N GLU A 106 -3.12 3.57 22.54
CA GLU A 106 -2.44 3.82 23.82
C GLU A 106 -0.90 3.86 23.69
N LYS A 107 -0.34 3.11 22.74
CA LYS A 107 1.09 3.14 22.38
C LYS A 107 1.45 4.30 21.44
N GLY A 108 0.48 5.14 21.06
CA GLY A 108 0.64 6.28 20.16
C GLY A 108 0.62 5.92 18.67
N ILE A 109 0.10 4.75 18.30
CA ILE A 109 -0.06 4.33 16.90
C ILE A 109 -1.56 4.24 16.58
N GLU A 110 -2.06 5.22 15.84
CA GLU A 110 -3.43 5.21 15.33
C GLU A 110 -3.51 4.39 14.04
N LEU A 111 -4.31 3.34 14.04
CA LEU A 111 -4.60 2.51 12.86
C LEU A 111 -6.11 2.29 12.72
N ASP A 112 -6.56 2.12 11.48
CA ASP A 112 -7.92 1.68 11.23
C ASP A 112 -8.03 0.15 11.38
N LYS A 113 -9.15 -0.33 11.90
CA LYS A 113 -9.42 -1.78 12.05
C LYS A 113 -9.35 -2.56 10.73
N THR A 114 -9.58 -1.90 9.59
CA THR A 114 -9.49 -2.51 8.25
C THR A 114 -8.05 -2.80 7.84
N ALA A 115 -7.07 -2.14 8.47
CA ALA A 115 -5.66 -2.44 8.27
C ALA A 115 -5.25 -3.76 8.90
N LEU A 116 -5.96 -4.23 9.94
CA LEU A 116 -5.66 -5.49 10.62
C LEU A 116 -6.27 -6.66 9.84
N VAL A 117 -5.42 -7.63 9.51
CA VAL A 117 -5.85 -8.88 8.87
C VAL A 117 -6.15 -9.88 9.98
N LEU A 118 -7.40 -9.89 10.42
CA LEU A 118 -7.90 -10.81 11.43
C LEU A 118 -9.17 -11.48 10.92
N GLU A 119 -9.08 -12.76 10.53
CA GLU A 119 -10.22 -13.53 10.02
C GLU A 119 -11.19 -13.92 11.15
N GLU A 120 -10.64 -14.34 12.29
CA GLU A 120 -11.39 -14.65 13.51
C GLU A 120 -10.74 -13.99 14.72
N GLY A 121 -11.57 -13.56 15.69
CA GLY A 121 -11.07 -13.00 16.94
C GLY A 121 -10.23 -14.00 17.75
N ILE A 122 -9.21 -13.52 18.44
CA ILE A 122 -8.30 -14.37 19.22
C ILE A 122 -9.03 -14.88 20.47
N ARG A 123 -9.11 -16.21 20.62
CA ARG A 123 -9.82 -16.91 21.71
C ARG A 123 -8.90 -17.79 22.56
N THR A 124 -7.60 -17.70 22.33
CA THR A 124 -6.56 -18.46 23.02
C THR A 124 -5.65 -17.52 23.79
N LEU A 125 -5.18 -17.97 24.96
CA LEU A 125 -4.08 -17.34 25.67
C LEU A 125 -2.76 -17.58 24.93
N GLY A 126 -1.81 -16.65 25.08
CA GLY A 126 -0.45 -16.77 24.54
C GLY A 126 -0.12 -15.73 23.46
N GLU A 127 0.99 -15.97 22.75
CA GLU A 127 1.46 -15.11 21.66
C GLU A 127 0.72 -15.45 20.36
N THR A 128 0.19 -14.43 19.70
CA THR A 128 -0.42 -14.50 18.38
C THR A 128 0.15 -13.38 17.52
N ILE A 129 0.53 -13.72 16.29
CA ILE A 129 1.03 -12.74 15.32
C ILE A 129 -0.14 -12.33 14.43
N VAL A 130 -0.39 -11.02 14.33
CA VAL A 130 -1.44 -10.44 13.50
C VAL A 130 -0.79 -9.61 12.40
N GLU A 131 -1.12 -9.87 11.13
CA GLU A 131 -0.62 -9.09 10.00
C GLU A 131 -1.35 -7.75 9.91
N VAL A 132 -0.60 -6.66 9.82
CA VAL A 132 -1.08 -5.29 9.66
C VAL A 132 -0.70 -4.77 8.28
N LYS A 133 -1.70 -4.43 7.47
CA LYS A 133 -1.54 -3.83 6.14
C LYS A 133 -1.54 -2.32 6.26
N LEU A 134 -0.34 -1.72 6.22
CA LEU A 134 -0.17 -0.26 6.29
C LEU A 134 -0.25 0.41 4.91
N HIS A 135 0.28 -0.26 3.89
CA HIS A 135 0.23 0.21 2.50
C HIS A 135 0.10 -1.00 1.57
N ALA A 136 -0.30 -0.77 0.31
CA ALA A 136 -0.39 -1.80 -0.72
C ALA A 136 0.88 -2.67 -0.89
N GLU A 137 2.04 -2.16 -0.47
CA GLU A 137 3.34 -2.81 -0.60
C GLU A 137 4.02 -3.07 0.76
N VAL A 138 3.43 -2.60 1.87
CA VAL A 138 4.04 -2.67 3.20
C VAL A 138 3.09 -3.35 4.17
N LYS A 139 3.54 -4.48 4.69
CA LYS A 139 2.90 -5.26 5.76
C LYS A 139 3.81 -5.27 6.98
N ALA A 140 3.22 -5.34 8.16
CA ALA A 140 3.93 -5.44 9.43
C ALA A 140 3.33 -6.57 10.26
N ASP A 141 4.18 -7.30 10.98
CA ASP A 141 3.75 -8.36 11.88
C ASP A 141 3.65 -7.79 13.30
N LEU A 142 2.43 -7.74 13.82
CA LEU A 142 2.17 -7.28 15.18
C LEU A 142 2.12 -8.47 16.13
N LYS A 143 2.95 -8.44 17.17
CA LYS A 143 2.96 -9.45 18.23
C LYS A 143 1.94 -9.08 19.30
N VAL A 144 0.91 -9.90 19.43
CA VAL A 144 -0.13 -9.76 20.44
C VAL A 144 0.05 -10.88 21.47
N MET A 145 0.28 -10.50 22.72
CA MET A 145 0.37 -11.41 23.84
C MET A 145 -0.90 -11.30 24.68
N VAL A 146 -1.74 -12.34 24.61
CA VAL A 146 -2.98 -12.41 25.38
C VAL A 146 -2.64 -13.00 26.75
N VAL A 147 -2.78 -12.16 27.79
CA VAL A 147 -2.43 -12.52 29.17
C VAL A 147 -3.69 -12.63 30.04
N LYS A 148 -3.64 -13.52 31.02
CA LYS A 148 -4.70 -13.62 32.04
C LYS A 148 -4.69 -12.35 32.86
N LYS A 149 -5.82 -11.64 32.91
CA LYS A 149 -6.02 -10.53 33.84
C LYS A 149 -5.98 -11.12 35.27
N ALA A 150 -4.96 -10.75 36.04
CA ALA A 150 -4.94 -11.02 37.47
C ALA A 150 -5.86 -9.98 38.14
N ASP A 151 -6.90 -10.45 38.83
CA ASP A 151 -7.70 -9.64 39.76
C ASP A 151 -6.87 -9.25 40.99
#